data_AF-A0A081AEW3-F1
#
_entry.id   AF-A0A081AEW3-F1
#
_cell.length_a   1.000
_cell.length_b   1.000
_cell.length_c   1.000
_cell.angle_alpha   90.00
_cell.angle_beta   90.00
_cell.angle_gamma   90.00
#
_symmetry.space_group_name_H-M   'P 1'
#
loop_
_entity.id
_entity.type
_entity.pdbx_description
1 polymer ?
#
loop_
_entity_poly.entity_id
_entity_poly.type
_entity_poly.pdbx_seq_one_letter_code
_entity_poly.pdbx_strand_id
1 'polypeptide(L)' 'MGFQARWRELKKAGWTTKRPTGVSVDFTYLKPGKTKKDVRGVDFFVGEIELMAYLDEVDL' A
#
# COMPACT_ATOMS: atom_id res chain seq x y z
N MET A 1 -10.07 -9.75 7.66
CA MET A 1 -10.49 -9.62 6.24
C MET A 1 -9.32 -9.97 5.34
N GLY A 2 -9.53 -10.54 4.15
CA GLY A 2 -8.43 -10.88 3.24
C GLY A 2 -7.87 -9.65 2.51
N PHE A 3 -6.57 -9.67 2.19
CA PHE A 3 -5.86 -8.58 1.50
C PHE A 3 -6.60 -8.09 0.24
N GLN A 4 -7.10 -9.00 -0.59
CA GLN A 4 -7.79 -8.66 -1.84
C GLN A 4 -9.04 -7.79 -1.63
N ALA A 5 -9.80 -8.03 -0.55
CA ALA A 5 -11.01 -7.27 -0.24
C ALA A 5 -10.66 -5.84 0.17
N ARG A 6 -9.72 -5.69 1.12
CA ARG A 6 -9.20 -4.38 1.54
C ARG A 6 -8.58 -3.63 0.37
N TRP A 7 -7.78 -4.30 -0.45
CA TRP A 7 -7.15 -3.70 -1.63
C TRP A 7 -8.18 -3.20 -2.67
N ARG A 8 -9.35 -3.85 -2.78
CA ARG A 8 -10.43 -3.36 -3.64
C ARG A 8 -10.99 -2.03 -3.13
N GLU A 9 -11.20 -1.89 -1.83
CA GLU A 9 -11.67 -0.64 -1.22
C GLU A 9 -10.62 0.47 -1.34
N LEU A 10 -9.34 0.16 -1.10
CA LEU A 10 -8.24 1.11 -1.28
C LEU A 10 -8.15 1.62 -2.73
N LYS A 11 -8.32 0.74 -3.73
CA LYS A 11 -8.36 1.16 -5.14
C LYS A 11 -9.52 2.10 -5.43
N LYS A 12 -10.70 1.91 -4.82
CA LYS A 12 -11.82 2.87 -4.94
C LYS A 12 -11.49 4.21 -4.30
N ALA A 13 -10.75 4.20 -3.20
CA ALA A 13 -10.26 5.41 -2.53
C ALA A 13 -9.11 6.11 -3.28
N GLY A 14 -8.68 5.61 -4.44
CA GLY A 14 -7.65 6.23 -5.28
C GLY A 14 -6.22 5.77 -4.98
N TRP A 15 -6.04 4.69 -4.21
CA TRP A 15 -4.72 4.12 -3.98
C TRP A 15 -4.16 3.50 -5.24
N THR A 16 -2.84 3.57 -5.38
CA THR A 16 -2.12 3.02 -6.53
C THR A 16 -1.04 2.05 -6.08
N THR A 17 -0.63 1.16 -6.98
CA THR A 17 0.50 0.24 -6.75
C THR A 17 1.58 0.46 -7.80
N LYS A 18 2.83 0.31 -7.40
CA LYS A 18 3.99 0.26 -8.29
C LYS A 18 4.59 -1.13 -8.22
N ARG A 19 4.87 -1.67 -9.40
CA ARG A 19 5.60 -2.92 -9.54
C ARG A 19 7.00 -2.78 -8.95
N PRO A 20 7.55 -3.88 -8.39
CA PRO A 20 8.96 -3.94 -8.05
C PRO A 20 9.81 -3.63 -9.28
N THR A 21 10.95 -2.98 -9.09
CA THR A 21 11.91 -2.69 -10.16
C THR A 21 13.28 -3.23 -9.78
N GLY A 22 13.95 -3.92 -10.70
CA GLY A 22 15.28 -4.49 -10.45
C GLY A 22 15.22 -5.75 -9.57
N VAL A 23 16.00 -5.76 -8.48
CA VAL A 23 16.15 -6.90 -7.55
C VAL A 23 15.06 -7.00 -6.49
N SER A 24 14.20 -5.98 -6.37
CA SER A 24 13.09 -6.01 -5.41
C SER A 24 11.99 -6.94 -5.91
N VAL A 25 11.40 -7.72 -5.00
CA VAL A 25 10.25 -8.60 -5.28
C VAL A 25 8.93 -8.01 -4.77
N ASP A 26 9.01 -7.07 -3.83
CA ASP A 26 7.83 -6.51 -3.17
C ASP A 26 7.19 -5.36 -3.93
N PHE A 27 5.87 -5.43 -4.04
CA PHE A 27 5.06 -4.33 -4.58
C PHE A 27 5.09 -3.14 -3.65
N THR A 28 5.07 -1.92 -4.21
CA THR A 28 4.87 -0.71 -3.41
C THR A 28 3.44 -0.23 -3.53
N TYR A 29 2.78 0.03 -2.42
CA TYR A 29 1.44 0.58 -2.32
C TYR A 29 1.52 2.05 -1.93
N LEU A 30 0.76 2.89 -2.61
CA LEU A 30 0.83 4.34 -2.50
C LEU A 30 -0.54 4.92 -2.19
N LYS A 31 -0.58 5.81 -1.20
CA LYS A 31 -1.77 6.63 -0.94
C LYS A 31 -2.10 7.53 -2.15
N PRO A 32 -3.38 7.93 -2.29
CA PRO A 32 -3.80 8.85 -3.33
C PRO A 32 -2.98 10.15 -3.26
N GLY A 33 -2.41 10.56 -4.40
CA GLY A 33 -1.58 11.77 -4.48
C GLY A 33 -0.19 11.67 -3.86
N LYS A 34 0.21 10.51 -3.32
CA LYS A 34 1.51 10.28 -2.69
C LYS A 34 2.47 9.53 -3.60
N THR A 35 3.76 9.65 -3.27
CA THR A 35 4.87 9.13 -4.04
C THR A 35 5.85 8.37 -3.15
N LYS A 36 6.82 7.67 -3.76
CA LYS A 36 7.92 7.01 -3.02
C LYS A 36 8.89 8.00 -2.34
N LYS A 37 8.75 9.30 -2.59
CA LYS A 37 9.54 10.34 -1.92
C LYS A 37 8.92 10.78 -0.59
N ASP A 38 7.67 10.41 -0.35
CA ASP A 38 6.95 10.71 0.88
C ASP A 38 7.34 9.71 2.00
N VAL A 39 6.60 9.64 3.10
CA VAL A 39 6.99 8.85 4.28
C VAL A 39 6.59 7.37 4.13
N ARG A 40 7.54 6.46 4.33
CA ARG A 40 7.26 5.01 4.38
C ARG A 40 6.48 4.65 5.64
N GLY A 41 5.50 3.76 5.54
CA GLY A 41 4.63 3.36 6.64
C GLY A 41 3.49 4.35 6.91
N VAL A 42 3.44 5.47 6.19
CA VAL A 42 2.39 6.49 6.32
C VAL A 42 1.80 6.85 4.96
N ASP A 43 2.65 7.26 4.01
CA ASP A 43 2.24 7.69 2.66
C ASP A 43 2.43 6.58 1.61
N PHE A 44 3.41 5.70 1.83
CA PHE A 44 3.64 4.52 1.00
C PHE A 44 4.08 3.31 1.82
N PHE A 45 3.81 2.11 1.30
CA PHE A 45 4.05 0.84 1.98
C PHE A 45 4.71 -0.14 1.02
N VAL A 46 5.63 -0.98 1.50
CA VAL A 46 6.33 -1.96 0.67
C VAL A 46 5.93 -3.36 1.13
N GLY A 47 5.27 -4.10 0.24
CA GLY A 47 4.74 -5.42 0.53
C GLY A 47 3.36 -5.40 1.18
N GLU A 48 2.67 -6.53 1.06
CA GLU A 48 1.29 -6.70 1.54
C GLU A 48 1.23 -6.68 3.07
N ILE A 49 2.26 -7.21 3.74
CA ILE A 49 2.34 -7.28 5.21
C ILE A 49 2.37 -5.87 5.83
N GLU A 50 3.23 -4.99 5.30
CA GLU A 50 3.36 -3.62 5.82
C GLU A 50 2.07 -2.83 5.63
N LEU A 51 1.43 -2.96 4.47
CA LEU A 51 0.14 -2.32 4.20
C LEU A 51 -0.96 -2.87 5.12
N MET A 52 -1.04 -4.18 5.33
CA MET A 52 -2.07 -4.78 6.16
C MET A 52 -1.95 -4.39 7.63
N ALA A 53 -0.72 -4.33 8.17
CA ALA A 53 -0.49 -3.87 9.53
C ALA A 53 -0.98 -2.43 9.74
N TYR A 54 -0.71 -1.53 8.79
CA TYR A 54 -1.23 -0.17 8.83
C TYR A 54 -2.76 -0.14 8.79
N LEU A 55 -3.41 -0.94 7.93
CA LEU A 55 -4.88 -0.98 7.86
C LEU A 55 -5.52 -1.54 9.13
N ASP A 56 -4.86 -2.48 9.81
CA ASP A 56 -5.31 -3.00 11.10
C ASP A 56 -5.18 -1.94 12.21
N GLU A 57 -4.14 -1.11 12.19
CA GLU A 57 -3.99 -0.01 13.15
C GLU A 57 -4.99 1.14 12.91
N VAL A 58 -5.34 1.42 11.65
CA VAL A 58 -6.19 2.56 11.28
C VAL A 58 -7.67 2.18 11.26
N ASP A 59 -8.03 0.95 11.64
CA ASP A 59 -9.38 0.37 11.68
C ASP A 59 -10.19 0.61 10.39
N LEU A 60 -9.53 0.34 9.24
CA LEU A 60 -10.05 0.54 7.87
C LEU A 60 -10.39 -0.76 7.14
#